data_AF-A0A5C8GHX8-F1
#
_entry.id   AF-A0A5C8GHX8-F1
#
_cell.length_a   1.000
_cell.length_b   1.000
_cell.length_c   1.000
_cell.angle_alpha   90.00
_cell.angle_beta   90.00
_cell.angle_gamma   90.00
#
_symmetry.space_group_name_H-M   'P 1'
#
loop_
_entity.id
_entity.type
_entity.pdbx_description
1 polymer ?
#
loop_
_entity_poly.entity_id
_entity_poly.type
_entity_poly.pdbx_seq_one_letter_code
_entity_poly.pdbx_strand_id
1 'polypeptide(L)'
;MIKFQDIKTTDRELIQSYTIRGERQNCDLSFVNIISWRFLYNTEVAEVDDFLIFRFYSGRHLAYMAPLWKGEWNETKQEAFTEMVNRMRQNSIASGHPFLMLGVCGNMVDIIEKAFPDTFIIKPDRDHADYIYTREKLANLAGKKLQSKRNHCNKFRKLYPNYEYSPLTKEMIPECLELQKEWRIISKHEENGENDYTDELRSMTRVFELWDELDVLGGAIRVDGKLIAFTFGGPINHNTFDVCVEKANANYEGAFSIINQEFVRHLPEQYTFINREEDLGIEGLRRAKLSYKPDVLLEKCTVMEKRPLAQFGEQDEITKATANLWRDTFHDREEFIRLYFSRVFRPEYNVVSQLDNKIVAALQTLPYQLKFHNTQVSISYISGVSVDKNYRKQGIGGNLMSQAHFRIYQQDFMFATLIPAEDWLYDWYERCGYTHNIVCTPPPTSIDEMSFEEFDQWQRKKTCVILHDKEGFDIIQEDRRLATPDELTAQHDRKNILGMIRVINAEKAFALYAKRHPEEERNYRVYNDSDIPMNNMYFKVKKGRVTHTNRPLPCPTALTINELADLILGDEGLEMNLMLN
;
A
#
# COMPACT_ATOMS: atom_id res chain seq x y z
N MET A 1 -18.49 -7.96 -0.43
CA MET A 1 -17.15 -7.37 -0.68
C MET A 1 -17.35 -6.15 -1.57
N ILE A 2 -16.78 -4.99 -1.20
CA ILE A 2 -16.93 -3.75 -1.97
C ILE A 2 -16.07 -3.86 -3.23
N LYS A 3 -16.63 -3.49 -4.40
CA LYS A 3 -15.92 -3.53 -5.68
C LYS A 3 -15.25 -2.19 -5.92
N PHE A 4 -13.94 -2.17 -5.76
CA PHE A 4 -13.11 -0.99 -6.01
C PHE A 4 -12.57 -1.01 -7.44
N GLN A 5 -12.34 0.19 -7.98
CA GLN A 5 -11.61 0.38 -9.21
C GLN A 5 -10.51 1.43 -9.02
N ASP A 6 -9.42 1.28 -9.78
CA ASP A 6 -8.38 2.29 -9.89
C ASP A 6 -8.96 3.64 -10.28
N ILE A 7 -8.59 4.69 -9.52
CA ILE A 7 -9.03 6.04 -9.84
C ILE A 7 -8.35 6.59 -11.09
N LYS A 8 -9.13 7.28 -11.92
CA LYS A 8 -8.71 7.84 -13.20
C LYS A 8 -9.14 9.29 -13.32
N THR A 9 -8.49 10.03 -14.22
CA THR A 9 -8.90 11.40 -14.56
C THR A 9 -10.34 11.47 -15.09
N THR A 10 -10.84 10.39 -15.70
CA THR A 10 -12.22 10.26 -16.19
C THR A 10 -13.26 10.13 -15.09
N ASP A 11 -12.86 9.83 -13.84
CA ASP A 11 -13.80 9.73 -12.70
C ASP A 11 -14.15 11.09 -12.09
N ARG A 12 -13.66 12.19 -12.69
CA ARG A 12 -13.85 13.56 -12.21
C ARG A 12 -15.31 13.89 -11.92
N GLU A 13 -16.21 13.64 -12.87
CA GLU A 13 -17.63 13.97 -12.72
C GLU A 13 -18.29 13.18 -11.59
N LEU A 14 -17.96 11.89 -11.45
CA LEU A 14 -18.42 11.06 -10.35
C LEU A 14 -17.95 11.64 -9.01
N ILE A 15 -16.65 11.87 -8.84
CA ILE A 15 -16.08 12.36 -7.59
C ILE A 15 -16.62 13.75 -7.24
N GLN A 16 -16.66 14.66 -8.21
CA GLN A 16 -17.17 16.02 -8.01
C GLN A 16 -18.68 16.06 -7.74
N SER A 17 -19.45 15.04 -8.15
CA SER A 17 -20.86 14.92 -7.74
C SER A 17 -21.03 14.75 -6.23
N TYR A 18 -20.00 14.24 -5.54
CA TYR A 18 -19.93 14.11 -4.09
C TYR A 18 -19.21 15.28 -3.42
N THR A 19 -18.07 15.73 -3.96
CA THR A 19 -17.23 16.73 -3.30
C THR A 19 -17.72 18.16 -3.53
N ILE A 20 -18.03 18.55 -4.78
CA ILE A 20 -18.51 19.92 -5.11
C ILE A 20 -19.83 20.24 -4.41
N ARG A 21 -20.75 19.28 -4.37
CA ARG A 21 -22.05 19.43 -3.70
C ARG A 21 -21.99 19.12 -2.21
N GLY A 22 -20.84 18.70 -1.69
CA GLY A 22 -20.65 18.37 -0.30
C GLY A 22 -20.24 19.60 0.54
N GLU A 23 -20.29 19.40 1.86
CA GLU A 23 -19.89 20.41 2.85
C GLU A 23 -18.45 20.23 3.32
N ARG A 24 -17.79 19.14 2.90
CA ARG A 24 -16.44 18.77 3.35
C ARG A 24 -15.42 19.75 2.79
N GLN A 25 -14.46 20.17 3.63
CA GLN A 25 -13.43 21.15 3.27
C GLN A 25 -11.99 20.60 3.38
N ASN A 26 -11.83 19.28 3.55
CA ASN A 26 -10.53 18.62 3.60
C ASN A 26 -9.82 18.68 2.22
N CYS A 27 -8.57 19.11 2.16
CA CYS A 27 -7.76 19.18 0.94
C CYS A 27 -7.57 17.81 0.26
N ASP A 28 -7.60 16.71 1.02
CA ASP A 28 -7.53 15.34 0.48
C ASP A 28 -8.68 15.01 -0.49
N LEU A 29 -9.76 15.81 -0.46
CA LEU A 29 -10.93 15.64 -1.31
C LEU A 29 -10.90 16.50 -2.59
N SER A 30 -9.89 17.35 -2.74
CA SER A 30 -9.62 18.02 -4.01
C SER A 30 -9.30 16.96 -5.07
N PHE A 31 -9.98 17.02 -6.22
CA PHE A 31 -9.73 16.08 -7.31
C PHE A 31 -8.27 16.13 -7.80
N VAL A 32 -7.65 17.32 -7.71
CA VAL A 32 -6.23 17.53 -8.01
C VAL A 32 -5.35 16.68 -7.07
N ASN A 33 -5.62 16.70 -5.77
CA ASN A 33 -4.87 15.91 -4.79
C ASN A 33 -5.11 14.41 -4.95
N ILE A 34 -6.37 13.99 -5.12
CA ILE A 34 -6.71 12.59 -5.30
C ILE A 34 -5.96 11.95 -6.49
N ILE A 35 -5.85 12.66 -7.61
CA ILE A 35 -5.15 12.14 -8.80
C ILE A 35 -3.64 12.29 -8.70
N SER A 36 -3.14 13.43 -8.19
CA SER A 36 -1.70 13.71 -8.17
C SER A 36 -0.93 12.81 -7.20
N TRP A 37 -1.54 12.43 -6.07
CA TRP A 37 -0.94 11.55 -5.06
C TRP A 37 -1.20 10.06 -5.30
N ARG A 38 -1.96 9.68 -6.33
CA ARG A 38 -2.27 8.27 -6.65
C ARG A 38 -1.02 7.40 -6.77
N PHE A 39 0.12 7.94 -7.23
CA PHE A 39 1.36 7.16 -7.36
C PHE A 39 1.92 6.64 -6.03
N LEU A 40 1.61 7.32 -4.92
CA LEU A 40 2.10 6.98 -3.59
C LEU A 40 1.13 6.04 -2.89
N TYR A 41 -0.17 6.27 -3.13
CA TYR A 41 -1.26 5.70 -2.36
C TYR A 41 -2.02 4.58 -3.08
N ASN A 42 -1.80 4.39 -4.38
CA ASN A 42 -2.55 3.47 -5.23
C ASN A 42 -4.07 3.63 -5.03
N THR A 43 -4.53 4.88 -5.00
CA THR A 43 -5.91 5.22 -4.64
C THR A 43 -6.92 4.54 -5.57
N GLU A 44 -7.91 3.89 -4.95
CA GLU A 44 -9.05 3.27 -5.61
C GLU A 44 -10.35 3.87 -5.09
N VAL A 45 -11.42 3.77 -5.88
CA VAL A 45 -12.73 4.36 -5.58
C VAL A 45 -13.85 3.34 -5.79
N ALA A 46 -14.91 3.45 -4.99
CA ALA A 46 -16.15 2.70 -5.15
C ALA A 46 -17.37 3.56 -4.79
N GLU A 47 -18.46 3.42 -5.53
CA GLU A 47 -19.77 3.97 -5.19
C GLU A 47 -20.65 2.84 -4.64
N VAL A 48 -21.15 2.99 -3.40
CA VAL A 48 -21.96 1.97 -2.71
C VAL A 48 -23.05 2.68 -1.91
N ASP A 49 -24.32 2.32 -2.15
CA ASP A 49 -25.48 2.83 -1.40
C ASP A 49 -25.48 4.37 -1.21
N ASP A 50 -25.25 5.11 -2.31
CA ASP A 50 -25.13 6.58 -2.33
C ASP A 50 -23.95 7.15 -1.53
N PHE A 51 -22.96 6.33 -1.16
CA PHE A 51 -21.65 6.77 -0.66
C PHE A 51 -20.55 6.60 -1.69
N LEU A 52 -19.61 7.53 -1.70
CA LEU A 52 -18.33 7.40 -2.39
C LEU A 52 -17.24 7.08 -1.38
N ILE A 53 -16.51 5.99 -1.62
CA ILE A 53 -15.48 5.47 -0.74
C ILE A 53 -14.17 5.48 -1.49
N PHE A 54 -13.13 6.03 -0.87
CA PHE A 54 -11.76 5.85 -1.31
C PHE A 54 -11.06 4.87 -0.39
N ARG A 55 -10.28 3.97 -0.99
CA ARG A 55 -9.28 3.18 -0.27
C ARG A 55 -7.92 3.39 -0.91
N PHE A 56 -6.89 3.28 -0.10
CA PHE A 56 -5.51 3.54 -0.50
C PHE A 56 -4.53 2.91 0.49
N TYR A 57 -3.25 2.87 0.14
CA TYR A 57 -2.21 2.39 1.03
C TYR A 57 -1.45 3.57 1.64
N SER A 58 -1.57 3.77 2.96
CA SER A 58 -0.69 4.68 3.69
C SER A 58 0.55 3.91 4.14
N GLY A 59 1.65 4.10 3.41
CA GLY A 59 2.84 3.26 3.51
C GLY A 59 2.53 1.80 3.13
N ARG A 60 2.34 0.94 4.13
CA ARG A 60 2.07 -0.50 3.98
C ARG A 60 0.72 -0.91 4.58
N HIS A 61 -0.14 0.06 4.93
CA HIS A 61 -1.41 -0.20 5.59
C HIS A 61 -2.57 0.23 4.69
N LEU A 62 -3.49 -0.69 4.40
CA LEU A 62 -4.73 -0.36 3.71
C LEU A 62 -5.56 0.57 4.59
N ALA A 63 -5.82 1.76 4.08
CA ALA A 63 -6.60 2.80 4.72
C ALA A 63 -7.79 3.17 3.85
N TYR A 64 -8.81 3.72 4.49
CA TYR A 64 -9.96 4.29 3.82
C TYR A 64 -10.08 5.78 4.14
N MET A 65 -10.56 6.59 3.20
CA MET A 65 -11.05 7.93 3.53
C MET A 65 -12.42 7.80 4.20
N ALA A 66 -12.75 8.71 5.11
CA ALA A 66 -14.12 8.84 5.61
C ALA A 66 -15.13 8.90 4.45
N PRO A 67 -16.21 8.09 4.48
CA PRO A 67 -17.18 8.04 3.37
C PRO A 67 -17.78 9.39 3.04
N LEU A 68 -17.87 9.68 1.74
CA LEU A 68 -18.61 10.85 1.26
C LEU A 68 -20.03 10.44 0.93
N TRP A 69 -20.98 11.33 1.20
CA TRP A 69 -22.39 11.15 0.86
C TRP A 69 -22.85 12.26 -0.10
N LYS A 70 -23.94 12.01 -0.83
CA LYS A 70 -24.58 13.03 -1.68
C LYS A 70 -25.50 13.94 -0.88
N GLY A 71 -25.38 15.26 -1.08
CA GLY A 71 -26.28 16.28 -0.52
C GLY A 71 -26.10 16.54 1.00
N GLU A 72 -26.94 17.40 1.56
CA GLU A 72 -26.81 17.89 2.95
C GLU A 72 -26.97 16.81 4.01
N TRP A 73 -26.23 16.92 5.11
CA TRP A 73 -26.31 15.95 6.22
C TRP A 73 -27.71 15.93 6.88
N ASN A 74 -28.19 14.75 7.26
CA ASN A 74 -29.44 14.58 8.03
C ASN A 74 -29.39 13.32 8.92
N GLU A 75 -30.37 13.16 9.81
CA GLU A 75 -30.39 12.05 10.77
C GLU A 75 -30.47 10.67 10.11
N THR A 76 -31.20 10.51 9.00
CA THR A 76 -31.30 9.22 8.31
C THR A 76 -29.98 8.80 7.65
N LYS A 77 -29.13 9.75 7.27
CA LYS A 77 -27.76 9.49 6.80
C LYS A 77 -26.83 8.99 7.89
N GLN A 78 -27.12 9.24 9.17
CA GLN A 78 -26.30 8.75 10.26
C GLN A 78 -26.27 7.22 10.33
N GLU A 79 -27.44 6.59 10.17
CA GLU A 79 -27.56 5.12 10.15
C GLU A 79 -26.84 4.54 8.92
N ALA A 80 -27.04 5.13 7.74
CA ALA A 80 -26.39 4.69 6.52
C ALA A 80 -24.86 4.88 6.56
N PHE A 81 -24.38 5.99 7.15
CA PHE A 81 -22.95 6.23 7.37
C PHE A 81 -22.35 5.19 8.31
N THR A 82 -23.04 4.89 9.41
CA THR A 82 -22.62 3.87 10.38
C THR A 82 -22.50 2.50 9.71
N GLU A 83 -23.53 2.09 8.96
CA GLU A 83 -23.50 0.83 8.21
C GLU A 83 -22.36 0.81 7.18
N MET A 84 -22.10 1.94 6.51
CA MET A 84 -20.99 2.04 5.57
C MET A 84 -19.62 1.86 6.25
N VAL A 85 -19.40 2.51 7.39
CA VAL A 85 -18.18 2.32 8.20
C VAL A 85 -18.01 0.86 8.60
N ASN A 86 -19.09 0.18 9.01
CA ASN A 86 -19.04 -1.25 9.33
C ASN A 86 -18.68 -2.10 8.10
N ARG A 87 -19.22 -1.80 6.92
CA ARG A 87 -18.87 -2.51 5.68
C ARG A 87 -17.44 -2.28 5.23
N MET A 88 -16.92 -1.07 5.37
CA MET A 88 -15.51 -0.77 5.09
C MET A 88 -14.60 -1.53 6.05
N ARG A 89 -14.95 -1.56 7.34
CA ARG A 89 -14.25 -2.36 8.36
C ARG A 89 -14.22 -3.84 8.00
N GLN A 90 -15.36 -4.43 7.66
CA GLN A 90 -15.45 -5.82 7.19
C GLN A 90 -14.65 -6.05 5.92
N ASN A 91 -14.60 -5.08 5.00
CA ASN A 91 -13.80 -5.17 3.78
C ASN A 91 -12.29 -5.08 4.06
N SER A 92 -11.87 -4.26 5.03
CA SER A 92 -10.48 -4.14 5.48
C SER A 92 -9.98 -5.43 6.11
N ILE A 93 -10.75 -5.97 7.06
CA ILE A 93 -10.48 -7.29 7.68
C ILE A 93 -10.50 -8.38 6.61
N ALA A 94 -11.53 -8.30 5.76
CA ALA A 94 -11.71 -8.94 4.45
C ALA A 94 -10.53 -8.86 3.47
N SER A 95 -9.56 -7.97 3.73
CA SER A 95 -8.37 -7.70 2.92
C SER A 95 -7.09 -7.92 3.73
N GLY A 96 -7.18 -8.39 4.97
CA GLY A 96 -6.03 -8.67 5.85
C GLY A 96 -5.41 -7.48 6.55
N HIS A 97 -6.13 -6.36 6.59
CA HIS A 97 -5.67 -5.16 7.25
C HIS A 97 -6.62 -4.81 8.41
N PRO A 98 -6.09 -4.50 9.60
CA PRO A 98 -6.86 -3.80 10.62
C PRO A 98 -7.54 -2.58 10.01
N PHE A 99 -8.76 -2.28 10.43
CA PHE A 99 -9.46 -1.14 9.87
C PHE A 99 -8.75 0.16 10.27
N LEU A 100 -8.39 0.93 9.26
CA LEU A 100 -7.84 2.27 9.36
C LEU A 100 -8.66 3.21 8.48
N MET A 101 -9.17 4.27 9.07
CA MET A 101 -9.91 5.31 8.37
C MET A 101 -9.31 6.69 8.70
N LEU A 102 -9.03 7.47 7.66
CA LEU A 102 -8.41 8.79 7.74
C LEU A 102 -9.39 9.90 7.33
N GLY A 103 -9.02 11.15 7.60
CA GLY A 103 -9.81 12.32 7.24
C GLY A 103 -11.11 12.45 8.04
N VAL A 104 -11.16 11.92 9.27
CA VAL A 104 -12.38 11.92 10.08
C VAL A 104 -12.53 13.23 10.84
N CYS A 105 -13.34 14.16 10.34
CA CYS A 105 -13.65 15.42 11.02
C CYS A 105 -14.59 15.24 12.22
N GLY A 106 -14.61 16.21 13.14
CA GLY A 106 -15.27 16.11 14.45
C GLY A 106 -16.73 15.64 14.44
N ASN A 107 -17.56 16.12 13.51
CA ASN A 107 -18.97 15.69 13.44
C ASN A 107 -19.14 14.18 13.19
N MET A 108 -18.19 13.54 12.50
CA MET A 108 -18.22 12.09 12.26
C MET A 108 -17.65 11.31 13.46
N VAL A 109 -16.77 11.92 14.26
CA VAL A 109 -16.23 11.28 15.47
C VAL A 109 -17.37 10.94 16.43
N ASP A 110 -18.25 11.91 16.72
CA ASP A 110 -19.39 11.71 17.63
C ASP A 110 -20.31 10.56 17.16
N ILE A 111 -20.51 10.44 15.84
CA ILE A 111 -21.33 9.38 15.24
C ILE A 111 -20.64 8.02 15.42
N ILE A 112 -19.35 7.94 15.12
CA ILE A 112 -18.57 6.70 15.21
C ILE A 112 -18.49 6.22 16.66
N GLU A 113 -18.22 7.10 17.61
CA GLU A 113 -18.13 6.73 19.03
C GLU A 113 -19.47 6.21 19.58
N LYS A 114 -20.58 6.83 19.17
CA LYS A 114 -21.93 6.38 19.56
C LYS A 114 -22.30 5.03 18.94
N ALA A 115 -21.94 4.82 17.68
CA ALA A 115 -22.29 3.61 16.94
C ALA A 115 -21.39 2.41 17.27
N PHE A 116 -20.11 2.64 17.58
CA PHE A 116 -19.10 1.61 17.79
C PHE A 116 -18.39 1.78 19.14
N PRO A 117 -19.13 1.67 20.27
CA PRO A 117 -18.56 1.87 21.59
C PRO A 117 -17.41 0.90 21.85
N ASP A 118 -16.32 1.40 22.46
CA ASP A 118 -15.08 0.66 22.78
C ASP A 118 -14.39 -0.04 21.59
N THR A 119 -14.73 0.30 20.35
CA THR A 119 -14.21 -0.40 19.16
C THR A 119 -12.96 0.26 18.59
N PHE A 120 -12.92 1.59 18.52
CA PHE A 120 -11.85 2.34 17.85
C PHE A 120 -11.00 3.17 18.81
N ILE A 121 -9.75 3.38 18.42
CA ILE A 121 -8.93 4.51 18.88
C ILE A 121 -9.11 5.62 17.85
N ILE A 122 -9.67 6.74 18.30
CA ILE A 122 -9.83 7.94 17.48
C ILE A 122 -8.87 9.00 18.00
N LYS A 123 -7.98 9.49 17.13
CA LYS A 123 -6.98 10.50 17.51
C LYS A 123 -6.95 11.63 16.47
N PRO A 124 -7.07 12.90 16.89
CA PRO A 124 -6.76 14.02 16.01
C PRO A 124 -5.27 13.99 15.67
N ASP A 125 -4.94 14.28 14.41
CA ASP A 125 -3.57 14.48 13.96
C ASP A 125 -3.34 15.96 13.69
N ARG A 126 -2.56 16.60 14.56
CA ARG A 126 -2.26 18.02 14.45
C ARG A 126 -1.36 18.33 13.25
N ASP A 127 -0.45 17.43 12.91
CA ASP A 127 0.50 17.65 11.83
C ASP A 127 -0.19 17.62 10.47
N HIS A 128 -1.29 16.88 10.39
CA HIS A 128 -2.20 16.80 9.25
C HIS A 128 -3.47 17.65 9.43
N ALA A 129 -3.45 18.74 10.21
CA ALA A 129 -4.62 19.64 10.28
C ALA A 129 -4.57 20.68 9.14
N ASP A 130 -5.69 20.86 8.43
CA ASP A 130 -5.75 21.81 7.31
C ASP A 130 -5.93 23.24 7.82
N TYR A 131 -5.30 24.19 7.12
CA TYR A 131 -5.42 25.61 7.41
C TYR A 131 -6.38 26.28 6.43
N ILE A 132 -7.56 26.65 6.91
CA ILE A 132 -8.60 27.28 6.10
C ILE A 132 -8.75 28.75 6.48
N TYR A 133 -8.80 29.59 5.46
CA TYR A 133 -8.91 31.05 5.56
C TYR A 133 -10.11 31.53 4.76
N THR A 134 -10.72 32.61 5.20
CA THR A 134 -11.65 33.37 4.38
C THR A 134 -10.89 34.05 3.23
N ARG A 135 -11.45 34.00 2.02
CA ARG A 135 -10.92 34.66 0.82
C ARG A 135 -10.62 36.14 1.09
N GLU A 136 -11.56 36.84 1.72
CA GLU A 136 -11.43 38.27 2.06
C GLU A 136 -10.14 38.55 2.86
N LYS A 137 -9.85 37.69 3.84
CA LYS A 137 -8.67 37.82 4.70
C LYS A 137 -7.37 37.71 3.90
N LEU A 138 -7.25 36.75 3.00
CA LEU A 138 -6.05 36.55 2.18
C LEU A 138 -5.94 37.59 1.05
N ALA A 139 -7.07 37.98 0.44
CA ALA A 139 -7.12 38.97 -0.62
C ALA A 139 -6.75 40.38 -0.13
N ASN A 140 -7.29 40.80 1.02
CA ASN A 140 -7.15 42.17 1.53
C ASN A 140 -6.03 42.30 2.58
N LEU A 141 -5.70 41.21 3.27
CA LEU A 141 -4.76 41.19 4.39
C LEU A 141 -5.08 42.26 5.46
N ALA A 142 -6.37 42.56 5.65
CA ALA A 142 -6.84 43.65 6.48
C ALA A 142 -6.63 43.40 7.99
N GLY A 143 -6.64 44.49 8.77
CA GLY A 143 -6.56 44.44 10.23
C GLY A 143 -5.15 44.40 10.83
N LYS A 144 -5.07 44.61 12.15
CA LYS A 144 -3.79 44.72 12.89
C LYS A 144 -2.98 43.42 12.87
N LYS A 145 -3.64 42.27 12.98
CA LYS A 145 -2.98 40.95 13.06
C LYS A 145 -2.25 40.55 11.76
N LEU A 146 -2.63 41.10 10.61
CA LEU A 146 -2.04 40.82 9.29
C LEU A 146 -1.18 41.97 8.75
N GLN A 147 -0.89 42.98 9.58
CA GLN A 147 -0.07 44.12 9.19
C GLN A 147 1.30 43.71 8.65
N SER A 148 1.94 42.71 9.25
CA SER A 148 3.22 42.18 8.75
C SER A 148 3.12 41.65 7.31
N LYS A 149 2.07 40.89 6.98
CA LYS A 149 1.84 40.37 5.62
C LYS A 149 1.57 41.47 4.61
N ARG A 150 0.76 42.48 4.96
CA ARG A 150 0.60 43.68 4.11
C ARG A 150 1.91 44.40 3.89
N ASN A 151 2.74 44.54 4.93
CA ASN A 151 4.03 45.19 4.80
C ASN A 151 4.95 44.42 3.84
N HIS A 152 4.96 43.09 3.87
CA HIS A 152 5.69 42.27 2.90
C HIS A 152 5.20 42.50 1.47
N CYS A 153 3.87 42.47 1.23
CA CYS A 153 3.32 42.75 -0.10
C CYS A 153 3.65 44.18 -0.58
N ASN A 154 3.50 45.18 0.30
CA ASN A 154 3.81 46.58 -0.03
C ASN A 154 5.31 46.79 -0.32
N LYS A 155 6.18 46.11 0.43
CA LYS A 155 7.62 46.13 0.20
C LYS A 155 7.98 45.47 -1.12
N PHE A 156 7.38 44.32 -1.45
CA PHE A 156 7.55 43.67 -2.75
C PHE A 156 7.17 44.62 -3.89
N ARG A 157 5.96 45.22 -3.85
CA ARG A 157 5.49 46.19 -4.86
C ARG A 157 6.41 47.40 -5.00
N LYS A 158 7.05 47.84 -3.92
CA LYS A 158 8.02 48.96 -3.94
C LYS A 158 9.35 48.56 -4.55
N LEU A 159 9.84 47.35 -4.25
CA LEU A 159 11.13 46.84 -4.76
C LEU A 159 11.04 46.43 -6.23
N TYR A 160 9.90 45.90 -6.66
CA TYR A 160 9.68 45.36 -8.00
C TYR A 160 8.43 46.00 -8.61
N PRO A 161 8.43 47.31 -8.92
CA PRO A 161 7.23 48.03 -9.38
C PRO A 161 6.71 47.56 -10.75
N ASN A 162 7.53 46.83 -11.51
CA ASN A 162 7.22 46.26 -12.81
C ASN A 162 6.93 44.75 -12.74
N TYR A 163 6.60 44.20 -11.56
CA TYR A 163 6.16 42.82 -11.48
C TYR A 163 4.85 42.62 -12.24
N GLU A 164 4.70 41.43 -12.83
CA GLU A 164 3.50 41.06 -13.57
C GLU A 164 2.91 39.80 -12.95
N TYR A 165 1.60 39.81 -12.69
CA TYR A 165 0.84 38.61 -12.37
C TYR A 165 0.12 38.13 -13.63
N SER A 166 0.15 36.83 -13.89
CA SER A 166 -0.62 36.19 -14.95
C SER A 166 -1.22 34.87 -14.46
N PRO A 167 -2.35 34.41 -15.04
CA PRO A 167 -2.76 33.02 -14.92
C PRO A 167 -1.61 32.10 -15.34
N LEU A 168 -1.43 30.99 -14.63
CA LEU A 168 -0.45 29.98 -15.01
C LEU A 168 -1.02 29.15 -16.16
N THR A 169 -0.27 29.03 -17.25
CA THR A 169 -0.65 28.22 -18.42
C THR A 169 0.30 27.04 -18.61
N LYS A 170 -0.11 26.07 -19.43
CA LYS A 170 0.66 24.86 -19.70
C LYS A 170 2.04 25.17 -20.31
N GLU A 171 2.14 26.23 -21.11
CA GLU A 171 3.39 26.67 -21.74
C GLU A 171 4.43 27.17 -20.73
N MET A 172 4.00 27.58 -19.54
CA MET A 172 4.85 28.08 -18.47
C MET A 172 5.43 26.96 -17.58
N ILE A 173 4.92 25.73 -17.70
CA ILE A 173 5.34 24.57 -16.88
C ILE A 173 6.86 24.33 -16.90
N PRO A 174 7.56 24.41 -18.05
CA PRO A 174 9.02 24.26 -18.07
C PRO A 174 9.71 25.28 -17.15
N GLU A 175 9.28 26.54 -17.14
CA GLU A 175 9.84 27.58 -16.26
C GLU A 175 9.52 27.32 -14.79
N CYS A 176 8.33 26.81 -14.46
CA CYS A 176 7.99 26.39 -13.10
C CYS A 176 8.88 25.27 -12.59
N LEU A 177 9.17 24.28 -13.44
CA LEU A 177 10.09 23.19 -13.12
C LEU A 177 11.53 23.68 -12.92
N GLU A 178 11.99 24.64 -13.72
CA GLU A 178 13.29 25.27 -13.51
C GLU A 178 13.36 26.05 -12.19
N LEU A 179 12.33 26.85 -11.86
CA LEU A 179 12.27 27.54 -10.56
C LEU A 179 12.33 26.55 -9.39
N GLN A 180 11.61 25.42 -9.50
CA GLN A 180 11.63 24.38 -8.47
C GLN A 180 13.01 23.71 -8.34
N LYS A 181 13.75 23.54 -9.44
CA LYS A 181 15.14 23.05 -9.41
C LYS A 181 16.07 24.05 -8.72
N GLU A 182 15.98 25.34 -9.05
CA GLU A 182 16.75 26.40 -8.37
C GLU A 182 16.52 26.33 -6.84
N TRP A 183 15.27 26.18 -6.42
CA TRP A 183 14.89 26.06 -5.02
C TRP A 183 15.56 24.88 -4.30
N ARG A 184 15.62 23.73 -4.97
CA ARG A 184 16.24 22.52 -4.42
C ARG A 184 17.74 22.68 -4.25
N ILE A 185 18.42 23.28 -5.22
CA ILE A 185 19.88 23.49 -5.13
C ILE A 185 20.21 24.34 -3.89
N ILE A 186 19.44 25.42 -3.68
CA ILE A 186 19.63 26.32 -2.54
C ILE A 186 19.31 25.61 -1.21
N SER A 187 18.26 24.77 -1.18
CA SER A 187 17.84 24.06 0.04
C SER A 187 18.71 22.82 0.36
N LYS A 188 19.42 22.25 -0.63
CA LYS A 188 20.25 21.03 -0.49
C LYS A 188 21.64 21.28 0.09
N HIS A 189 22.03 22.53 0.37
CA HIS A 189 23.27 22.78 1.11
C HIS A 189 23.22 22.31 2.57
N GLU A 190 22.10 21.71 3.03
CA GLU A 190 21.97 21.16 4.39
C GLU A 190 21.82 19.62 4.51
N GLU A 191 21.54 18.81 3.46
CA GLU A 191 21.45 17.34 3.62
C GLU A 191 21.89 16.49 2.39
N ASN A 192 22.67 15.44 2.67
CA ASN A 192 23.31 14.50 1.73
C ASN A 192 22.31 13.61 0.96
N GLY A 193 22.50 13.45 -0.35
CA GLY A 193 21.93 12.34 -1.15
C GLY A 193 21.63 12.68 -2.61
N GLU A 194 22.32 11.99 -3.53
CA GLU A 194 22.27 12.19 -4.99
C GLU A 194 21.11 11.48 -5.73
N ASN A 195 20.16 10.85 -5.05
CA ASN A 195 18.97 10.27 -5.68
C ASN A 195 17.76 10.40 -4.75
N ASP A 196 16.78 11.24 -5.08
CA ASP A 196 15.34 10.88 -5.18
C ASP A 196 14.47 12.12 -5.47
N TYR A 197 13.39 11.93 -6.22
CA TYR A 197 12.35 12.95 -6.36
C TYR A 197 11.47 12.91 -5.09
N THR A 198 11.52 13.94 -4.22
CA THR A 198 10.54 14.04 -3.10
C THR A 198 9.11 13.86 -3.62
N ASP A 199 8.24 13.24 -2.83
CA ASP A 199 6.86 12.94 -3.25
C ASP A 199 6.08 14.20 -3.66
N GLU A 200 6.34 15.35 -3.01
CA GLU A 200 5.80 16.65 -3.43
C GLU A 200 6.14 17.00 -4.88
N LEU A 201 7.41 16.82 -5.31
CA LEU A 201 7.80 17.09 -6.69
C LEU A 201 7.17 16.10 -7.66
N ARG A 202 6.98 14.84 -7.26
CA ARG A 202 6.27 13.84 -8.06
C ARG A 202 4.80 14.23 -8.25
N SER A 203 4.13 14.62 -7.16
CA SER A 203 2.75 15.12 -7.18
C SER A 203 2.61 16.37 -8.06
N MET A 204 3.47 17.37 -7.86
CA MET A 204 3.48 18.61 -8.66
C MET A 204 3.70 18.33 -10.16
N THR A 205 4.67 17.47 -10.51
CA THR A 205 4.93 17.11 -11.91
C THR A 205 3.73 16.37 -12.51
N ARG A 206 3.05 15.54 -11.72
CA ARG A 206 1.85 14.83 -12.17
C ARG A 206 0.70 15.78 -12.49
N VAL A 207 0.51 16.83 -11.70
CA VAL A 207 -0.47 17.88 -11.99
C VAL A 207 -0.15 18.59 -13.30
N PHE A 208 1.13 18.94 -13.51
CA PHE A 208 1.59 19.57 -14.75
C PHE A 208 1.38 18.69 -16.00
N GLU A 209 1.62 17.38 -15.89
CA GLU A 209 1.34 16.44 -16.99
C GLU A 209 -0.14 16.35 -17.35
N LEU A 210 -1.01 16.50 -16.35
CA LEU A 210 -2.47 16.36 -16.46
C LEU A 210 -3.21 17.70 -16.35
N TRP A 211 -2.54 18.79 -16.73
CA TRP A 211 -3.03 20.16 -16.47
C TRP A 211 -4.44 20.39 -17.02
N ASP A 212 -4.70 19.92 -18.24
CA ASP A 212 -5.96 20.13 -18.95
C ASP A 212 -7.07 19.18 -18.42
N GLU A 213 -6.71 18.00 -17.95
CA GLU A 213 -7.63 17.00 -17.42
C GLU A 213 -8.11 17.32 -16.00
N LEU A 214 -7.29 17.99 -15.20
CA LEU A 214 -7.56 18.28 -13.79
C LEU A 214 -8.29 19.60 -13.54
N ASP A 215 -8.54 20.42 -14.58
CA ASP A 215 -9.19 21.74 -14.49
C ASP A 215 -8.55 22.64 -13.41
N VAL A 216 -7.21 22.64 -13.39
CA VAL A 216 -6.40 23.32 -12.40
C VAL A 216 -6.38 24.82 -12.68
N LEU A 217 -6.55 25.62 -11.64
CA LEU A 217 -6.29 27.06 -11.72
C LEU A 217 -4.95 27.36 -11.07
N GLY A 218 -4.16 28.19 -11.74
CA GLY A 218 -2.87 28.63 -11.21
C GLY A 218 -2.58 30.09 -11.52
N GLY A 219 -1.59 30.63 -10.81
CA GLY A 219 -1.07 31.97 -10.98
C GLY A 219 0.44 31.97 -10.99
N ALA A 220 1.03 32.91 -11.69
CA ALA A 220 2.47 33.11 -11.75
C ALA A 220 2.80 34.60 -11.60
N ILE A 221 3.98 34.89 -11.04
CA ILE A 221 4.54 36.23 -10.98
C ILE A 221 5.87 36.26 -11.71
N ARG A 222 6.04 37.29 -12.55
CA ARG A 222 7.29 37.62 -13.21
C ARG A 222 7.85 38.94 -12.68
N VAL A 223 9.17 39.05 -12.66
CA VAL A 223 9.91 40.30 -12.47
C VAL A 223 10.98 40.36 -13.55
N ASP A 224 11.04 41.46 -14.31
CA ASP A 224 11.95 41.63 -15.45
C ASP A 224 11.88 40.47 -16.46
N GLY A 225 10.67 39.96 -16.73
CA GLY A 225 10.41 38.84 -17.62
C GLY A 225 10.75 37.45 -17.06
N LYS A 226 11.47 37.34 -15.92
CA LYS A 226 11.78 36.06 -15.27
C LYS A 226 10.63 35.60 -14.37
N LEU A 227 10.21 34.34 -14.48
CA LEU A 227 9.26 33.71 -13.54
C LEU A 227 9.93 33.55 -12.17
N ILE A 228 9.36 34.16 -11.14
CA ILE A 228 9.91 34.15 -9.77
C ILE A 228 9.00 33.50 -8.74
N ALA A 229 7.71 33.35 -9.04
CA ALA A 229 6.79 32.60 -8.19
C ALA A 229 5.66 31.99 -9.01
N PHE A 230 5.13 30.85 -8.56
CA PHE A 230 3.91 30.25 -9.08
C PHE A 230 3.14 29.54 -7.97
N THR A 231 1.84 29.36 -8.21
CA THR A 231 0.96 28.60 -7.35
C THR A 231 -0.16 27.99 -8.17
N PHE A 232 -0.73 26.89 -7.72
CA PHE A 232 -1.91 26.30 -8.33
C PHE A 232 -2.71 25.46 -7.33
N GLY A 233 -3.93 25.12 -7.73
CA GLY A 233 -4.76 24.15 -7.04
C GLY A 233 -6.11 23.96 -7.71
N GLY A 234 -7.09 23.49 -6.95
CA GLY A 234 -8.42 23.16 -7.48
C GLY A 234 -9.52 23.22 -6.44
N PRO A 235 -10.80 23.14 -6.85
CA PRO A 235 -11.92 23.17 -5.93
C PRO A 235 -11.98 21.89 -5.08
N ILE A 236 -12.21 22.06 -3.77
CA ILE A 236 -12.58 20.96 -2.86
C ILE A 236 -14.09 20.78 -2.92
N ASN A 237 -14.83 21.88 -2.74
CA ASN A 237 -16.28 21.91 -2.82
C ASN A 237 -16.78 23.19 -3.55
N HIS A 238 -18.09 23.47 -3.50
CA HIS A 238 -18.69 24.64 -4.15
C HIS A 238 -18.16 26.01 -3.68
N ASN A 239 -17.61 26.13 -2.46
CA ASN A 239 -17.18 27.40 -1.87
C ASN A 239 -15.74 27.39 -1.30
N THR A 240 -15.03 26.27 -1.38
CA THR A 240 -13.69 26.09 -0.84
C THR A 240 -12.72 25.69 -1.93
N PHE A 241 -11.68 26.50 -2.13
CA PHE A 241 -10.61 26.25 -3.07
C PHE A 241 -9.35 25.78 -2.34
N ASP A 242 -8.72 24.73 -2.83
CA ASP A 242 -7.45 24.21 -2.33
C ASP A 242 -6.27 24.87 -3.04
N VAL A 243 -5.26 25.28 -2.28
CA VAL A 243 -3.97 25.76 -2.81
C VAL A 243 -2.93 24.67 -2.57
N CYS A 244 -2.81 23.75 -3.52
CA CYS A 244 -1.98 22.54 -3.39
C CYS A 244 -0.47 22.85 -3.43
N VAL A 245 -0.06 23.83 -4.24
CA VAL A 245 1.36 24.19 -4.39
C VAL A 245 1.52 25.70 -4.39
N GLU A 246 2.52 26.19 -3.66
CA GLU A 246 2.97 27.58 -3.68
C GLU A 246 4.50 27.62 -3.63
N LYS A 247 5.14 28.11 -4.69
CA LYS A 247 6.60 28.20 -4.82
C LYS A 247 7.01 29.62 -5.21
N ALA A 248 8.05 30.14 -4.57
CA ALA A 248 8.55 31.48 -4.85
C ALA A 248 10.04 31.60 -4.55
N ASN A 249 10.82 32.25 -5.41
CA ASN A 249 12.24 32.46 -5.24
C ASN A 249 12.52 33.28 -3.97
N ALA A 250 13.26 32.69 -3.01
CA ALA A 250 13.52 33.30 -1.70
C ALA A 250 14.37 34.58 -1.76
N ASN A 251 15.09 34.82 -2.87
CA ASN A 251 15.87 36.04 -3.07
C ASN A 251 14.98 37.28 -3.33
N TYR A 252 13.70 37.08 -3.63
CA TYR A 252 12.75 38.16 -3.86
C TYR A 252 11.94 38.41 -2.59
N GLU A 253 12.29 39.47 -1.88
CA GLU A 253 11.69 39.75 -0.58
C GLU A 253 10.18 40.03 -0.69
N GLY A 254 9.37 39.19 -0.06
CA GLY A 254 7.91 39.26 -0.10
C GLY A 254 7.24 38.42 -1.19
N ALA A 255 8.01 37.67 -2.01
CA ALA A 255 7.50 36.87 -3.12
C ALA A 255 6.37 35.89 -2.72
N PHE A 256 6.54 35.15 -1.62
CA PHE A 256 5.49 34.27 -1.08
C PHE A 256 4.22 35.02 -0.66
N SER A 257 4.37 36.21 -0.07
CA SER A 257 3.20 36.99 0.38
C SER A 257 2.43 37.57 -0.79
N ILE A 258 3.13 38.04 -1.82
CA ILE A 258 2.49 38.64 -2.99
C ILE A 258 1.82 37.58 -3.88
N ILE A 259 2.46 36.42 -4.15
CA ILE A 259 1.83 35.36 -4.96
C ILE A 259 0.57 34.83 -4.28
N ASN A 260 0.61 34.65 -2.96
CA ASN A 260 -0.55 34.25 -2.18
C ASN A 260 -1.72 35.24 -2.32
N GLN A 261 -1.44 36.54 -2.16
CA GLN A 261 -2.45 37.58 -2.26
C GLN A 261 -3.01 37.71 -3.68
N GLU A 262 -2.15 37.81 -4.69
CA GLU A 262 -2.57 37.99 -6.08
C GLU A 262 -3.37 36.79 -6.56
N PHE A 263 -2.94 35.55 -6.27
CA PHE A 263 -3.67 34.37 -6.68
C PHE A 263 -5.09 34.35 -6.10
N VAL A 264 -5.23 34.57 -4.78
CA VAL A 264 -6.56 34.59 -4.14
C VAL A 264 -7.46 35.71 -4.69
N ARG A 265 -6.90 36.87 -5.07
CA ARG A 265 -7.68 37.96 -5.70
C ARG A 265 -8.22 37.59 -7.07
N HIS A 266 -7.52 36.73 -7.81
CA HIS A 266 -7.88 36.34 -9.18
C HIS A 266 -8.66 35.01 -9.26
N LEU A 267 -8.82 34.27 -8.17
CA LEU A 267 -9.71 33.10 -8.12
C LEU A 267 -11.18 33.49 -8.34
N PRO A 268 -12.06 32.61 -8.84
CA PRO A 268 -13.50 32.87 -8.89
C PRO A 268 -14.10 33.25 -7.52
N GLU A 269 -14.99 34.25 -7.49
CA GLU A 269 -15.52 34.85 -6.25
C GLU A 269 -16.35 33.87 -5.39
N GLN A 270 -16.91 32.82 -6.00
CA GLN A 270 -17.66 31.77 -5.31
C GLN A 270 -16.84 31.05 -4.23
N TYR A 271 -15.51 31.03 -4.36
CA TYR A 271 -14.61 30.43 -3.36
C TYR A 271 -14.38 31.40 -2.22
N THR A 272 -15.27 31.36 -1.24
CA THR A 272 -15.22 32.19 -0.03
C THR A 272 -14.23 31.67 1.00
N PHE A 273 -13.84 30.40 0.91
CA PHE A 273 -12.81 29.77 1.72
C PHE A 273 -11.63 29.29 0.87
N ILE A 274 -10.43 29.42 1.42
CA ILE A 274 -9.18 28.97 0.83
C ILE A 274 -8.54 27.99 1.82
N ASN A 275 -8.47 26.72 1.44
CA ASN A 275 -7.68 25.72 2.14
C ASN A 275 -6.23 25.81 1.62
N ARG A 276 -5.26 25.85 2.53
CA ARG A 276 -3.83 25.86 2.18
C ARG A 276 -3.11 24.63 2.72
N GLU A 277 -3.82 23.51 2.88
CA GLU A 277 -3.34 22.19 3.32
C GLU A 277 -2.68 22.19 4.72
N GLU A 278 -1.92 21.15 5.05
CA GLU A 278 -1.36 20.89 6.38
C GLU A 278 0.12 21.29 6.56
N ASP A 279 0.60 21.38 7.80
CA ASP A 279 1.99 21.78 8.08
C ASP A 279 2.98 20.61 8.20
N LEU A 280 2.49 19.37 8.18
CA LEU A 280 3.27 18.13 8.22
C LEU A 280 4.21 18.05 9.43
N GLY A 281 3.91 18.78 10.51
CA GLY A 281 4.77 18.85 11.70
C GLY A 281 6.01 19.75 11.54
N ILE A 282 6.20 20.37 10.37
CA ILE A 282 7.35 21.23 10.08
C ILE A 282 7.15 22.58 10.77
N GLU A 283 7.98 22.88 11.78
CA GLU A 283 7.78 24.06 12.64
C GLU A 283 7.78 25.38 11.86
N GLY A 284 8.69 25.52 10.88
CA GLY A 284 8.75 26.71 10.02
C GLY A 284 7.47 26.89 9.20
N LEU A 285 6.94 25.81 8.62
CA LEU A 285 5.70 25.82 7.85
C LEU A 285 4.48 26.11 8.73
N ARG A 286 4.42 25.50 9.92
CA ARG A 286 3.40 25.76 10.94
C ARG A 286 3.36 27.24 11.32
N ARG A 287 4.52 27.83 11.64
CA ARG A 287 4.64 29.27 11.95
C ARG A 287 4.18 30.13 10.76
N ALA A 288 4.54 29.76 9.54
CA ALA A 288 4.13 30.48 8.33
C ALA A 288 2.61 30.46 8.13
N LYS A 289 1.95 29.29 8.22
CA LYS A 289 0.50 29.16 8.07
C LYS A 289 -0.28 29.85 9.21
N LEU A 290 0.15 29.68 10.46
CA LEU A 290 -0.44 30.37 11.63
C LEU A 290 -0.28 31.90 11.57
N SER A 291 0.76 32.41 10.88
CA SER A 291 0.97 33.85 10.73
C SER A 291 -0.12 34.55 9.89
N TYR A 292 -0.81 33.81 9.02
CA TYR A 292 -1.98 34.28 8.27
C TYR A 292 -3.30 34.19 9.04
N LYS A 293 -3.28 33.70 10.30
CA LYS A 293 -4.45 33.63 11.19
C LYS A 293 -5.60 32.84 10.55
N PRO A 294 -5.49 31.50 10.41
CA PRO A 294 -6.57 30.68 9.86
C PRO A 294 -7.89 30.93 10.59
N ASP A 295 -8.99 30.89 9.84
CA ASP A 295 -10.35 30.95 10.40
C ASP A 295 -10.75 29.59 10.97
N VAL A 296 -10.33 28.52 10.30
CA VAL A 296 -10.54 27.14 10.76
C VAL A 296 -9.21 26.41 10.68
N LEU A 297 -8.86 25.73 11.77
CA LEU A 297 -7.86 24.67 11.76
C LEU A 297 -8.64 23.36 11.74
N LEU A 298 -8.78 22.76 10.57
CA LEU A 298 -9.63 21.59 10.37
C LEU A 298 -8.88 20.34 10.83
N GLU A 299 -9.19 19.88 12.04
CA GLU A 299 -8.62 18.65 12.58
C GLU A 299 -9.18 17.42 11.85
N LYS A 300 -8.25 16.57 11.40
CA LYS A 300 -8.54 15.29 10.77
C LYS A 300 -8.16 14.19 11.77
N CYS A 301 -9.14 13.41 12.20
CA CYS A 301 -8.89 12.26 13.06
C CYS A 301 -8.52 11.02 12.25
N THR A 302 -7.62 10.24 12.82
CA THR A 302 -7.38 8.86 12.45
C THR A 302 -8.26 7.97 13.33
N VAL A 303 -9.01 7.07 12.70
CA VAL A 303 -9.82 6.03 13.35
C VAL A 303 -9.17 4.70 13.06
N MET A 304 -8.67 4.03 14.09
CA MET A 304 -8.02 2.72 13.99
C MET A 304 -8.69 1.75 14.94
N GLU A 305 -8.71 0.46 14.60
CA GLU A 305 -9.10 -0.59 15.55
C GLU A 305 -8.37 -0.38 16.89
N LYS A 306 -9.12 -0.39 18.00
CA LYS A 306 -8.53 -0.36 19.35
C LYS A 306 -7.71 -1.62 19.63
N ARG A 307 -8.06 -2.71 18.94
CA ARG A 307 -7.44 -4.03 19.06
C ARG A 307 -7.12 -4.57 17.66
N PRO A 308 -6.18 -3.94 16.94
CA PRO A 308 -5.82 -4.32 15.59
C PRO A 308 -5.15 -5.70 15.66
N LEU A 309 -5.78 -6.73 15.08
CA LEU A 309 -5.30 -8.12 15.13
C LEU A 309 -5.31 -8.76 16.53
N ALA A 310 -6.16 -8.35 17.47
CA ALA A 310 -6.34 -9.19 18.65
C ALA A 310 -6.72 -10.60 18.17
N GLN A 311 -5.81 -11.53 18.45
CA GLN A 311 -6.07 -12.92 18.74
C GLN A 311 -7.28 -12.95 19.68
N PHE A 312 -8.49 -12.98 19.12
CA PHE A 312 -9.69 -13.12 19.92
C PHE A 312 -9.86 -14.60 20.20
N GLY A 313 -9.15 -15.03 21.24
CA GLY A 313 -9.10 -16.37 21.80
C GLY A 313 -7.78 -16.59 22.49
N GLU A 314 -7.76 -17.38 23.57
CA GLU A 314 -6.48 -17.88 24.10
C GLU A 314 -5.75 -18.63 22.98
N GLN A 315 -4.40 -18.59 22.95
CA GLN A 315 -3.63 -19.26 21.88
C GLN A 315 -4.04 -20.74 21.72
N ASP A 316 -4.43 -21.39 22.81
CA ASP A 316 -4.96 -22.74 22.84
C ASP A 316 -6.30 -22.88 22.09
N GLU A 317 -7.20 -21.90 22.19
CA GLU A 317 -8.47 -21.88 21.45
C GLU A 317 -8.26 -21.72 19.95
N ILE A 318 -7.35 -20.81 19.56
CA ILE A 318 -6.97 -20.61 18.16
C ILE A 318 -6.38 -21.90 17.59
N THR A 319 -5.46 -22.51 18.33
CA THR A 319 -4.81 -23.76 17.92
C THR A 319 -5.81 -24.89 17.76
N LYS A 320 -6.74 -25.05 18.71
CA LYS A 320 -7.84 -26.03 18.62
C LYS A 320 -8.75 -25.76 17.42
N ALA A 321 -9.12 -24.50 17.18
CA ALA A 321 -9.96 -24.12 16.05
C ALA A 321 -9.27 -24.40 14.70
N THR A 322 -7.98 -24.06 14.58
CA THR A 322 -7.17 -24.38 13.39
C THR A 322 -7.04 -25.90 13.19
N ALA A 323 -6.83 -26.68 14.26
CA ALA A 323 -6.80 -28.13 14.16
C ALA A 323 -8.14 -28.74 13.71
N ASN A 324 -9.27 -28.19 14.16
CA ASN A 324 -10.58 -28.63 13.70
C ASN A 324 -10.83 -28.28 12.24
N LEU A 325 -10.45 -27.07 11.79
CA LEU A 325 -10.49 -26.71 10.37
C LEU A 325 -9.64 -27.65 9.52
N TRP A 326 -8.45 -28.03 10.00
CA TRP A 326 -7.58 -28.99 9.33
C TRP A 326 -8.25 -30.35 9.16
N ARG A 327 -8.79 -30.93 10.26
CA ARG A 327 -9.53 -32.21 10.25
C ARG A 327 -10.67 -32.22 9.24
N ASP A 328 -11.43 -31.13 9.21
CA ASP A 328 -12.57 -30.98 8.32
C ASP A 328 -12.17 -30.76 6.86
N THR A 329 -10.93 -30.35 6.59
CA THR A 329 -10.44 -30.01 5.25
C THR A 329 -9.67 -31.16 4.61
N PHE A 330 -8.70 -31.76 5.32
CA PHE A 330 -7.76 -32.73 4.74
C PHE A 330 -8.09 -34.18 5.07
N HIS A 331 -8.84 -34.41 6.17
CA HIS A 331 -9.18 -35.77 6.63
C HIS A 331 -7.95 -36.67 6.89
N ASP A 332 -6.81 -36.05 7.25
CA ASP A 332 -5.60 -36.78 7.65
C ASP A 332 -5.84 -37.62 8.92
N ARG A 333 -5.02 -38.66 9.09
CA ARG A 333 -5.01 -39.51 10.29
C ARG A 333 -4.71 -38.70 11.56
N GLU A 334 -5.36 -39.05 12.68
CA GLU A 334 -5.20 -38.29 13.94
C GLU A 334 -3.77 -38.33 14.48
N GLU A 335 -3.01 -39.39 14.22
CA GLU A 335 -1.60 -39.49 14.59
C GLU A 335 -0.75 -38.43 13.88
N PHE A 336 -1.01 -38.19 12.58
CA PHE A 336 -0.34 -37.15 11.81
C PHE A 336 -0.76 -35.76 12.28
N ILE A 337 -2.05 -35.53 12.50
CA ILE A 337 -2.56 -34.24 13.01
C ILE A 337 -1.93 -33.95 14.38
N ARG A 338 -1.80 -34.94 15.27
CA ARG A 338 -1.12 -34.79 16.56
C ARG A 338 0.37 -34.48 16.39
N LEU A 339 1.07 -35.17 15.49
CA LEU A 339 2.48 -34.88 15.19
C LEU A 339 2.62 -33.43 14.68
N TYR A 340 1.82 -33.05 13.69
CA TYR A 340 1.85 -31.71 13.10
C TYR A 340 1.60 -30.63 14.15
N PHE A 341 0.51 -30.71 14.91
CA PHE A 341 0.15 -29.67 15.88
C PHE A 341 1.04 -29.64 17.13
N SER A 342 1.84 -30.68 17.38
CA SER A 342 2.81 -30.72 18.49
C SER A 342 4.23 -30.33 18.10
N ARG A 343 4.65 -30.63 16.86
CA ARG A 343 6.04 -30.48 16.39
C ARG A 343 6.21 -29.49 15.25
N VAL A 344 5.22 -29.32 14.37
CA VAL A 344 5.33 -28.46 13.18
C VAL A 344 4.61 -27.12 13.37
N PHE A 345 3.40 -27.15 13.92
CA PHE A 345 2.58 -25.95 14.11
C PHE A 345 3.30 -24.96 15.04
N ARG A 346 3.29 -23.70 14.63
CA ARG A 346 3.86 -22.58 15.37
C ARG A 346 2.84 -21.45 15.40
N PRO A 347 2.34 -21.04 16.59
CA PRO A 347 1.46 -19.90 16.76
C PRO A 347 1.87 -18.64 15.99
N GLU A 348 3.16 -18.31 16.02
CA GLU A 348 3.77 -17.13 15.41
C GLU A 348 3.77 -17.14 13.88
N TYR A 349 3.53 -18.30 13.26
CA TYR A 349 3.39 -18.46 11.82
C TYR A 349 1.94 -18.74 11.40
N ASN A 350 0.99 -18.71 12.33
CA ASN A 350 -0.42 -18.90 12.03
C ASN A 350 -1.05 -17.62 11.47
N VAL A 351 -1.76 -17.75 10.36
CA VAL A 351 -2.61 -16.70 9.78
C VAL A 351 -4.03 -17.22 9.81
N VAL A 352 -4.95 -16.44 10.38
CA VAL A 352 -6.36 -16.81 10.53
C VAL A 352 -7.27 -15.71 10.00
N SER A 353 -8.41 -16.12 9.45
CA SER A 353 -9.53 -15.21 9.15
C SER A 353 -10.66 -15.47 10.15
N GLN A 354 -11.17 -14.40 10.76
CA GLN A 354 -12.25 -14.45 11.74
C GLN A 354 -13.47 -13.68 11.23
N LEU A 355 -14.65 -14.29 11.36
CA LEU A 355 -15.95 -13.67 11.09
C LEU A 355 -16.88 -14.00 12.27
N ASP A 356 -17.61 -13.00 12.77
CA ASP A 356 -18.55 -13.15 13.91
C ASP A 356 -17.94 -13.88 15.12
N ASN A 357 -16.70 -13.50 15.46
CA ASN A 357 -15.88 -14.13 16.49
C ASN A 357 -15.52 -15.62 16.27
N LYS A 358 -15.82 -16.20 15.10
CA LYS A 358 -15.44 -17.57 14.73
C LYS A 358 -14.25 -17.57 13.77
N ILE A 359 -13.26 -18.42 14.00
CA ILE A 359 -12.19 -18.69 13.02
C ILE A 359 -12.80 -19.51 11.88
N VAL A 360 -12.81 -18.92 10.69
CA VAL A 360 -13.43 -19.50 9.48
C VAL A 360 -12.42 -19.94 8.44
N ALA A 361 -11.17 -19.50 8.56
CA ALA A 361 -10.07 -19.97 7.72
C ALA A 361 -8.73 -19.84 8.44
N ALA A 362 -7.77 -20.69 8.09
CA ALA A 362 -6.44 -20.68 8.69
C ALA A 362 -5.38 -21.27 7.75
N LEU A 363 -4.12 -20.85 7.91
CA LEU A 363 -2.93 -21.45 7.30
C LEU A 363 -1.68 -21.16 8.15
N GLN A 364 -0.59 -21.88 7.88
CA GLN A 364 0.75 -21.63 8.44
C GLN A 364 1.70 -21.08 7.37
N THR A 365 2.56 -20.13 7.75
CA THR A 365 3.64 -19.56 6.92
C THR A 365 5.01 -19.96 7.48
N LEU A 366 5.39 -21.23 7.34
CA LEU A 366 6.55 -21.81 8.00
C LEU A 366 7.86 -21.36 7.33
N PRO A 367 8.88 -20.89 8.07
CA PRO A 367 10.15 -20.47 7.50
C PRO A 367 10.98 -21.67 7.02
N TYR A 368 11.52 -21.59 5.81
CA TYR A 368 12.49 -22.53 5.27
C TYR A 368 13.64 -21.77 4.58
N GLN A 369 14.71 -22.50 4.27
CA GLN A 369 15.81 -22.00 3.46
C GLN A 369 15.81 -22.67 2.09
N LEU A 370 15.83 -21.86 1.04
CA LEU A 370 16.09 -22.32 -0.31
C LEU A 370 17.58 -22.19 -0.59
N LYS A 371 18.25 -23.31 -0.86
CA LYS A 371 19.55 -23.29 -1.52
C LYS A 371 19.34 -22.98 -2.99
N PHE A 372 19.85 -21.86 -3.45
CA PHE A 372 19.89 -21.47 -4.86
C PHE A 372 21.35 -21.35 -5.29
N HIS A 373 21.88 -22.42 -5.89
CA HIS A 373 23.29 -22.56 -6.26
C HIS A 373 24.22 -22.32 -5.06
N ASN A 374 24.98 -21.23 -5.09
CA ASN A 374 25.93 -20.85 -4.04
C ASN A 374 25.34 -19.87 -3.03
N THR A 375 24.05 -19.55 -3.15
CA THR A 375 23.33 -18.65 -2.25
C THR A 375 22.26 -19.41 -1.47
N GLN A 376 21.93 -18.93 -0.28
CA GLN A 376 20.74 -19.36 0.45
C GLN A 376 19.81 -18.17 0.62
N VAL A 377 18.52 -18.40 0.42
CA VAL A 377 17.49 -17.36 0.51
C VAL A 377 16.34 -17.84 1.38
N SER A 378 15.76 -16.92 2.14
CA SER A 378 14.60 -17.21 2.99
C SER A 378 13.35 -17.41 2.14
N ILE A 379 12.63 -18.49 2.43
CA ILE A 379 11.32 -18.78 1.82
C ILE A 379 10.30 -19.13 2.90
N SER A 380 9.02 -19.00 2.57
CA SER A 380 7.92 -19.42 3.44
C SER A 380 7.16 -20.58 2.81
N TYR A 381 7.06 -21.70 3.52
CA TYR A 381 6.19 -22.81 3.15
C TYR A 381 4.76 -22.55 3.65
N ILE A 382 3.81 -22.45 2.73
CA ILE A 382 2.40 -22.27 3.04
C ILE A 382 1.78 -23.64 3.27
N SER A 383 1.37 -23.89 4.51
CA SER A 383 0.83 -25.18 4.95
C SER A 383 -0.60 -25.05 5.45
N GLY A 384 -1.44 -26.04 5.14
CA GLY A 384 -2.73 -26.21 5.79
C GLY A 384 -3.79 -25.18 5.45
N VAL A 385 -3.82 -24.69 4.20
CA VAL A 385 -4.82 -23.71 3.76
C VAL A 385 -6.23 -24.28 3.91
N SER A 386 -6.92 -23.87 4.97
CA SER A 386 -8.21 -24.41 5.37
C SER A 386 -9.26 -23.32 5.38
N VAL A 387 -10.44 -23.59 4.82
CA VAL A 387 -11.62 -22.71 4.87
C VAL A 387 -12.84 -23.53 5.24
N ASP A 388 -13.57 -23.10 6.28
CA ASP A 388 -14.84 -23.68 6.70
C ASP A 388 -15.79 -23.75 5.49
N LYS A 389 -16.36 -24.94 5.26
CA LYS A 389 -17.21 -25.25 4.11
C LYS A 389 -18.35 -24.25 3.89
N ASN A 390 -18.90 -23.68 4.97
CA ASN A 390 -20.00 -22.73 4.90
C ASN A 390 -19.56 -21.34 4.39
N TYR A 391 -18.27 -21.04 4.45
CA TYR A 391 -17.67 -19.76 4.06
C TYR A 391 -16.88 -19.84 2.74
N ARG A 392 -16.83 -21.01 2.11
CA ARG A 392 -16.23 -21.20 0.78
C ARG A 392 -17.01 -20.43 -0.29
N LYS A 393 -16.33 -20.08 -1.38
CA LYS A 393 -16.86 -19.27 -2.51
C LYS A 393 -17.29 -17.83 -2.14
N GLN A 394 -16.94 -17.34 -0.95
CA GLN A 394 -17.18 -15.97 -0.51
C GLN A 394 -15.93 -15.08 -0.55
N GLY A 395 -14.83 -15.58 -1.15
CA GLY A 395 -13.55 -14.85 -1.25
C GLY A 395 -12.61 -15.01 -0.05
N ILE A 396 -13.03 -15.71 1.02
CA ILE A 396 -12.25 -15.86 2.26
C ILE A 396 -10.88 -16.50 2.03
N GLY A 397 -10.80 -17.60 1.27
CA GLY A 397 -9.51 -18.26 0.99
C GLY A 397 -8.53 -17.38 0.22
N GLY A 398 -9.01 -16.64 -0.78
CA GLY A 398 -8.17 -15.73 -1.57
C GLY A 398 -7.67 -14.58 -0.70
N ASN A 399 -8.54 -14.05 0.16
CA ASN A 399 -8.11 -13.06 1.13
C ASN A 399 -7.08 -13.61 2.11
N LEU A 400 -7.30 -14.79 2.70
CA LEU A 400 -6.35 -15.44 3.62
C LEU A 400 -4.96 -15.55 2.99
N MET A 401 -4.88 -15.99 1.73
CA MET A 401 -3.62 -16.05 0.97
C MET A 401 -2.99 -14.66 0.80
N SER A 402 -3.79 -13.66 0.42
CA SER A 402 -3.33 -12.28 0.28
C SER A 402 -2.71 -11.73 1.58
N GLN A 403 -3.36 -11.96 2.74
CA GLN A 403 -2.79 -11.55 4.03
C GLN A 403 -1.49 -12.30 4.34
N ALA A 404 -1.45 -13.60 4.04
CA ALA A 404 -0.26 -14.41 4.25
C ALA A 404 0.92 -13.91 3.41
N HIS A 405 0.70 -13.67 2.11
CA HIS A 405 1.71 -13.13 1.20
C HIS A 405 2.22 -11.76 1.65
N PHE A 406 1.31 -10.86 2.03
CA PHE A 406 1.67 -9.54 2.51
C PHE A 406 2.48 -9.64 3.81
N ARG A 407 2.07 -10.49 4.76
CA ARG A 407 2.80 -10.72 6.02
C ARG A 407 4.22 -11.23 5.77
N ILE A 408 4.39 -12.24 4.92
CA ILE A 408 5.73 -12.80 4.65
C ILE A 408 6.60 -11.84 3.82
N TYR A 409 6.00 -10.96 3.02
CA TYR A 409 6.72 -9.84 2.40
C TYR A 409 7.27 -8.88 3.46
N GLN A 410 6.48 -8.53 4.49
CA GLN A 410 6.95 -7.71 5.61
C GLN A 410 8.07 -8.37 6.40
N GLN A 411 8.05 -9.70 6.50
CA GLN A 411 9.08 -10.52 7.13
C GLN A 411 10.28 -10.80 6.21
N ASP A 412 10.32 -10.14 5.05
CA ASP A 412 11.48 -10.11 4.16
C ASP A 412 11.80 -11.46 3.47
N PHE A 413 10.81 -12.36 3.38
CA PHE A 413 10.88 -13.59 2.60
C PHE A 413 10.94 -13.30 1.10
N MET A 414 11.72 -14.11 0.37
CA MET A 414 11.90 -13.94 -1.07
C MET A 414 10.84 -14.68 -1.89
N PHE A 415 10.51 -15.92 -1.47
CA PHE A 415 9.54 -16.78 -2.13
C PHE A 415 8.56 -17.41 -1.15
N ALA A 416 7.40 -17.81 -1.66
CA ALA A 416 6.45 -18.68 -0.98
C ALA A 416 6.29 -19.98 -1.74
N THR A 417 6.16 -21.10 -1.05
CA THR A 417 6.05 -22.43 -1.66
C THR A 417 4.93 -23.23 -1.04
N LEU A 418 4.28 -24.11 -1.82
CA LEU A 418 3.21 -24.98 -1.34
C LEU A 418 3.08 -26.24 -2.19
N ILE A 419 2.31 -27.20 -1.70
CA ILE A 419 1.84 -28.35 -2.47
C ILE A 419 0.31 -28.29 -2.51
N PRO A 420 -0.32 -28.22 -3.69
CA PRO A 420 -1.77 -28.31 -3.81
C PRO A 420 -2.26 -29.70 -3.41
N ALA A 421 -3.29 -29.77 -2.55
CA ALA A 421 -3.84 -31.04 -2.06
C ALA A 421 -4.73 -31.78 -3.09
N GLU A 422 -5.25 -31.05 -4.09
CA GLU A 422 -6.17 -31.55 -5.11
C GLU A 422 -5.85 -30.92 -6.47
N ASP A 423 -6.12 -31.61 -7.58
CA ASP A 423 -5.73 -31.16 -8.93
C ASP A 423 -6.33 -29.80 -9.33
N TRP A 424 -7.54 -29.47 -8.90
CA TRP A 424 -8.16 -28.17 -9.23
C TRP A 424 -7.51 -26.99 -8.48
N LEU A 425 -6.75 -27.26 -7.42
CA LEU A 425 -6.11 -26.21 -6.62
C LEU A 425 -4.91 -25.60 -7.36
N TYR A 426 -4.30 -26.28 -8.32
CA TYR A 426 -3.23 -25.71 -9.15
C TYR A 426 -3.70 -24.43 -9.86
N ASP A 427 -4.83 -24.50 -10.56
CA ASP A 427 -5.45 -23.33 -11.21
C ASP A 427 -5.82 -22.23 -10.19
N TRP A 428 -6.17 -22.62 -8.96
CA TRP A 428 -6.52 -21.68 -7.91
C TRP A 428 -5.30 -20.93 -7.38
N TYR A 429 -4.21 -21.65 -7.10
CA TYR A 429 -2.96 -21.05 -6.66
C TYR A 429 -2.25 -20.28 -7.77
N GLU A 430 -2.43 -20.64 -9.04
CA GLU A 430 -1.93 -19.84 -10.16
C GLU A 430 -2.52 -18.43 -10.17
N ARG A 431 -3.84 -18.30 -9.92
CA ARG A 431 -4.49 -17.00 -9.72
C ARG A 431 -3.99 -16.25 -8.48
N CYS A 432 -3.44 -16.98 -7.51
CA CYS A 432 -2.76 -16.43 -6.34
C CYS A 432 -1.26 -16.23 -6.57
N GLY A 433 -0.76 -16.17 -7.80
CA GLY A 433 0.62 -15.79 -8.09
C GLY A 433 1.65 -16.94 -8.16
N TYR A 434 1.21 -18.19 -8.08
CA TYR A 434 2.11 -19.35 -8.05
C TYR A 434 2.35 -19.98 -9.44
N THR A 435 3.54 -20.54 -9.63
CA THR A 435 3.91 -21.35 -10.80
C THR A 435 4.42 -22.72 -10.38
N HIS A 436 4.51 -23.66 -11.32
CA HIS A 436 4.76 -25.09 -11.13
C HIS A 436 6.26 -25.47 -11.02
N ASN A 437 7.14 -24.52 -10.71
CA ASN A 437 8.59 -24.73 -10.75
C ASN A 437 9.16 -25.43 -9.50
N ILE A 438 8.44 -26.41 -8.91
CA ILE A 438 8.98 -27.25 -7.84
C ILE A 438 8.67 -28.71 -8.12
N VAL A 439 9.69 -29.56 -8.07
CA VAL A 439 9.51 -31.01 -8.06
C VAL A 439 9.65 -31.53 -6.63
N CYS A 440 8.58 -32.06 -6.08
CA CYS A 440 8.57 -32.66 -4.75
C CYS A 440 8.89 -34.15 -4.85
N THR A 441 9.93 -34.59 -4.13
CA THR A 441 10.46 -35.95 -4.17
C THR A 441 10.30 -36.64 -2.81
N PRO A 442 10.10 -37.97 -2.77
CA PRO A 442 10.19 -38.72 -1.53
C PRO A 442 11.57 -38.57 -0.86
N PRO A 443 11.66 -38.71 0.46
CA PRO A 443 12.95 -38.76 1.15
C PRO A 443 13.79 -39.97 0.68
N PRO A 444 15.11 -39.98 0.93
CA PRO A 444 15.96 -41.14 0.64
C PRO A 444 15.41 -42.41 1.27
N THR A 445 15.50 -43.55 0.58
CA THR A 445 15.02 -44.83 1.10
C THR A 445 15.72 -45.26 2.39
N SER A 446 16.95 -44.79 2.63
CA SER A 446 17.73 -45.03 3.84
C SER A 446 17.51 -43.99 4.95
N ILE A 447 16.55 -43.08 4.83
CA ILE A 447 16.38 -41.96 5.77
C ILE A 447 16.21 -42.41 7.22
N ASP A 448 15.61 -43.59 7.45
CA ASP A 448 15.36 -44.14 8.79
C ASP A 448 16.66 -44.52 9.53
N GLU A 449 17.74 -44.77 8.80
CA GLU A 449 19.04 -45.21 9.33
C GLU A 449 20.12 -44.11 9.24
N MET A 450 19.85 -43.04 8.49
CA MET A 450 20.79 -41.93 8.28
C MET A 450 20.90 -41.01 9.50
N SER A 451 22.07 -40.40 9.67
CA SER A 451 22.26 -39.21 10.50
C SER A 451 21.80 -37.93 9.78
N PHE A 452 21.52 -36.87 10.55
CA PHE A 452 21.22 -35.56 9.97
C PHE A 452 22.40 -35.03 9.12
N GLU A 453 23.64 -35.29 9.52
CA GLU A 453 24.83 -34.86 8.77
C GLU A 453 24.91 -35.52 7.39
N GLU A 454 24.59 -36.81 7.28
CA GLU A 454 24.51 -37.52 5.99
C GLU A 454 23.35 -37.00 5.14
N PHE A 455 22.20 -36.72 5.78
CA PHE A 455 21.04 -36.14 5.11
C PHE A 455 21.32 -34.73 4.58
N ASP A 456 21.95 -33.87 5.38
CA ASP A 456 22.28 -32.50 5.01
C ASP A 456 23.29 -32.47 3.86
N GLN A 457 24.30 -33.36 3.89
CA GLN A 457 25.21 -33.54 2.76
C GLN A 457 24.48 -34.01 1.50
N TRP A 458 23.52 -34.92 1.64
CA TRP A 458 22.72 -35.41 0.51
C TRP A 458 21.87 -34.31 -0.12
N GLN A 459 21.07 -33.57 0.65
CA GLN A 459 20.24 -32.49 0.10
C GLN A 459 21.10 -31.39 -0.52
N ARG A 460 22.23 -31.02 0.13
CA ARG A 460 23.12 -29.97 -0.36
C ARG A 460 23.92 -30.34 -1.60
N LYS A 461 23.89 -31.59 -2.09
CA LYS A 461 24.44 -31.92 -3.42
C LYS A 461 23.60 -31.35 -4.56
N LYS A 462 22.31 -31.10 -4.32
CA LYS A 462 21.39 -30.49 -5.29
C LYS A 462 21.74 -29.02 -5.50
N THR A 463 21.57 -28.52 -6.72
CA THR A 463 21.86 -27.12 -7.09
C THR A 463 20.79 -26.17 -6.56
N CYS A 464 19.51 -26.55 -6.67
CA CYS A 464 18.37 -25.77 -6.24
C CYS A 464 17.43 -26.64 -5.39
N VAL A 465 17.36 -26.41 -4.08
CA VAL A 465 16.59 -27.27 -3.17
C VAL A 465 16.11 -26.53 -1.92
N ILE A 466 14.90 -26.83 -1.46
CA ILE A 466 14.41 -26.42 -0.14
C ILE A 466 15.03 -27.32 0.92
N LEU A 467 15.78 -26.72 1.84
CA LEU A 467 16.54 -27.41 2.86
C LEU A 467 15.68 -27.71 4.09
N HIS A 468 15.75 -28.94 4.58
CA HIS A 468 15.29 -29.29 5.91
C HIS A 468 16.44 -29.11 6.91
N ASP A 469 16.12 -28.54 8.07
CA ASP A 469 17.04 -28.53 9.20
C ASP A 469 16.93 -29.82 10.02
N LYS A 470 17.60 -29.86 11.16
CA LYS A 470 17.59 -31.04 12.03
C LYS A 470 16.19 -31.34 12.57
N GLU A 471 15.41 -30.32 12.92
CA GLU A 471 14.05 -30.53 13.42
C GLU A 471 13.14 -31.10 12.32
N GLY A 472 13.22 -30.56 11.11
CA GLY A 472 12.52 -31.09 9.93
C GLY A 472 12.90 -32.53 9.61
N PHE A 473 14.18 -32.86 9.69
CA PHE A 473 14.67 -34.24 9.54
C PHE A 473 14.06 -35.20 10.59
N ASP A 474 14.09 -34.82 11.87
CA ASP A 474 13.52 -35.62 12.95
C ASP A 474 12.01 -35.82 12.76
N ILE A 475 11.30 -34.81 12.28
CA ILE A 475 9.86 -34.88 11.98
C ILE A 475 9.59 -35.86 10.84
N ILE A 476 10.40 -35.85 9.77
CA ILE A 476 10.25 -36.80 8.66
C ILE A 476 10.42 -38.24 9.15
N GLN A 477 11.44 -38.51 9.97
CA GLN A 477 11.64 -39.85 10.54
C GLN A 477 10.47 -40.27 11.44
N GLU A 478 9.95 -39.36 12.26
CA GLU A 478 8.84 -39.66 13.16
C GLU A 478 7.53 -39.92 12.40
N ASP A 479 7.24 -39.14 11.35
CA ASP A 479 6.08 -39.38 10.48
C ASP A 479 6.15 -40.77 9.84
N ARG A 480 7.35 -41.20 9.40
CA ARG A 480 7.62 -42.54 8.87
C ARG A 480 7.41 -43.65 9.88
N ARG A 481 7.80 -43.46 11.14
CA ARG A 481 7.54 -44.45 12.21
C ARG A 481 6.06 -44.57 12.52
N LEU A 482 5.30 -43.49 12.37
CA LEU A 482 3.87 -43.45 12.62
C LEU A 482 3.05 -43.96 11.41
N ALA A 483 3.64 -44.13 10.23
CA ALA A 483 2.95 -44.57 9.04
C ALA A 483 2.69 -46.08 9.01
N THR A 484 1.59 -46.45 8.36
CA THR A 484 1.23 -47.85 8.12
C THR A 484 2.11 -48.46 7.01
N PRO A 485 2.26 -49.79 6.96
CA PRO A 485 2.99 -50.46 5.89
C PRO A 485 2.46 -50.13 4.48
N ASP A 486 1.15 -49.96 4.34
CA ASP A 486 0.51 -49.60 3.07
C ASP A 486 0.87 -48.16 2.65
N GLU A 487 0.95 -47.22 3.59
CA GLU A 487 1.38 -45.83 3.33
C GLU A 487 2.86 -45.74 2.97
N LEU A 488 3.72 -46.50 3.64
CA LEU A 488 5.14 -46.57 3.29
C LEU A 488 5.35 -47.17 1.90
N THR A 489 4.55 -48.16 1.53
CA THR A 489 4.54 -48.75 0.18
C THR A 489 4.01 -47.74 -0.85
N ALA A 490 2.90 -47.07 -0.55
CA ALA A 490 2.34 -46.03 -1.40
C ALA A 490 3.29 -44.84 -1.59
N GLN A 491 4.07 -44.47 -0.57
CA GLN A 491 5.09 -43.44 -0.66
C GLN A 491 6.27 -43.88 -1.52
N HIS A 492 6.71 -45.13 -1.38
CA HIS A 492 7.77 -45.71 -2.22
C HIS A 492 7.38 -45.71 -3.70
N ASP A 493 6.11 -46.01 -3.98
CA ASP A 493 5.56 -46.04 -5.33
C ASP A 493 5.06 -44.65 -5.82
N ARG A 494 5.06 -43.64 -4.94
CA ARG A 494 4.57 -42.28 -5.25
C ARG A 494 5.52 -41.62 -6.24
N LYS A 495 4.99 -41.25 -7.40
CA LYS A 495 5.70 -40.39 -8.36
C LYS A 495 5.96 -39.02 -7.74
N ASN A 496 6.94 -38.31 -8.31
CA ASN A 496 7.19 -36.91 -7.98
C ASN A 496 5.88 -36.10 -8.06
N ILE A 497 5.65 -35.26 -7.05
CA ILE A 497 4.50 -34.36 -6.97
C ILE A 497 4.95 -32.97 -7.42
N LEU A 498 4.11 -32.27 -8.15
CA LEU A 498 4.39 -30.91 -8.58
C LEU A 498 4.06 -29.95 -7.42
N GLY A 499 5.08 -29.32 -6.85
CA GLY A 499 4.87 -28.20 -5.93
C GLY A 499 4.69 -26.91 -6.70
N MET A 500 4.32 -25.85 -6.00
CA MET A 500 4.22 -24.53 -6.59
C MET A 500 5.02 -23.49 -5.80
N ILE A 501 5.56 -22.50 -6.52
CA ILE A 501 6.35 -21.39 -5.97
C ILE A 501 5.83 -20.05 -6.47
N ARG A 502 5.87 -19.04 -5.60
CA ARG A 502 5.52 -17.66 -5.90
C ARG A 502 6.67 -16.73 -5.48
N VAL A 503 6.96 -15.71 -6.30
CA VAL A 503 7.80 -14.58 -5.88
C VAL A 503 7.04 -13.71 -4.90
N ILE A 504 7.65 -13.44 -3.74
CA ILE A 504 7.11 -12.53 -2.72
C ILE A 504 7.76 -11.16 -2.85
N ASN A 505 9.08 -11.10 -2.99
CA ASN A 505 9.81 -9.84 -3.15
C ASN A 505 10.49 -9.78 -4.53
N ALA A 506 9.91 -9.02 -5.46
CA ALA A 506 10.38 -8.92 -6.85
C ALA A 506 11.78 -8.31 -6.96
N GLU A 507 12.11 -7.29 -6.16
CA GLU A 507 13.44 -6.68 -6.16
C GLU A 507 14.52 -7.69 -5.80
N LYS A 508 14.29 -8.44 -4.72
CA LYS A 508 15.20 -9.49 -4.26
C LYS A 508 15.32 -10.64 -5.25
N ALA A 509 14.21 -11.05 -5.84
CA ALA A 509 14.18 -12.10 -6.85
C ALA A 509 14.98 -11.66 -8.11
N PHE A 510 14.78 -10.43 -8.60
CA PHE A 510 15.61 -9.89 -9.68
C PHE A 510 17.08 -9.73 -9.30
N ALA A 511 17.39 -9.40 -8.04
CA ALA A 511 18.78 -9.35 -7.59
C ALA A 511 19.43 -10.74 -7.62
N LEU A 512 18.68 -11.79 -7.28
CA LEU A 512 19.14 -13.18 -7.38
C LEU A 512 19.38 -13.57 -8.85
N TYR A 513 18.42 -13.25 -9.72
CA TYR A 513 18.51 -13.47 -11.17
C TYR A 513 19.69 -12.73 -11.80
N ALA A 514 19.82 -11.43 -11.56
CA ALA A 514 20.88 -10.60 -12.11
C ALA A 514 22.27 -11.14 -11.76
N LYS A 515 22.49 -11.55 -10.50
CA LYS A 515 23.78 -12.14 -10.07
C LYS A 515 24.16 -13.37 -10.88
N ARG A 516 23.19 -14.15 -11.35
CA ARG A 516 23.39 -15.37 -12.14
C ARG A 516 23.50 -15.10 -13.64
N HIS A 517 22.93 -13.98 -14.09
CA HIS A 517 22.93 -13.53 -15.48
C HIS A 517 23.60 -12.15 -15.62
N PRO A 518 24.91 -12.01 -15.33
CA PRO A 518 25.61 -10.73 -15.42
C PRO A 518 25.63 -10.13 -16.83
N GLU A 519 25.44 -10.96 -17.86
CA GLU A 519 25.30 -10.59 -19.27
C GLU A 519 23.96 -9.92 -19.61
N GLU A 520 22.93 -10.12 -18.78
CA GLU A 520 21.59 -9.57 -19.06
C GLU A 520 21.59 -8.04 -18.86
N GLU A 521 21.13 -7.33 -19.89
CA GLU A 521 20.85 -5.90 -19.84
C GLU A 521 19.44 -5.63 -20.36
N ARG A 522 18.45 -5.65 -19.46
CA ARG A 522 17.04 -5.51 -19.84
C ARG A 522 16.24 -4.73 -18.80
N ASN A 523 15.23 -4.04 -19.29
CA ASN A 523 14.20 -3.40 -18.47
C ASN A 523 12.99 -4.32 -18.38
N TYR A 524 12.46 -4.47 -17.17
CA TYR A 524 11.25 -5.23 -16.89
C TYR A 524 10.21 -4.33 -16.25
N ARG A 525 8.94 -4.70 -16.40
CA ARG A 525 7.83 -4.14 -15.63
C ARG A 525 7.11 -5.30 -14.98
N VAL A 526 7.11 -5.35 -13.66
CA VAL A 526 6.20 -6.24 -12.95
C VAL A 526 4.85 -5.54 -12.80
N TYR A 527 3.76 -6.26 -13.04
CA TYR A 527 2.42 -5.71 -12.96
C TYR A 527 1.41 -6.74 -12.45
N ASN A 528 0.26 -6.24 -12.00
CA ASN A 528 -0.88 -7.04 -11.57
C ASN A 528 -0.61 -7.99 -10.38
N ASP A 529 0.37 -7.68 -9.53
CA ASP A 529 0.46 -8.29 -8.20
C ASP A 529 -0.47 -7.56 -7.24
N SER A 530 -1.67 -8.09 -7.04
CA SER A 530 -2.68 -7.53 -6.13
C SER A 530 -2.39 -7.77 -4.65
N ASP A 531 -1.67 -8.85 -4.33
CA ASP A 531 -1.38 -9.21 -2.93
C ASP A 531 -0.17 -8.42 -2.41
N ILE A 532 0.77 -8.10 -3.29
CA ILE A 532 1.95 -7.30 -2.97
C ILE A 532 2.09 -6.18 -4.02
N PRO A 533 1.29 -5.10 -3.92
CA PRO A 533 1.35 -3.96 -4.84
C PRO A 533 2.73 -3.33 -5.04
N MET A 534 3.61 -3.44 -4.05
CA MET A 534 4.99 -2.96 -4.07
C MET A 534 5.86 -3.70 -5.10
N ASN A 535 5.45 -4.87 -5.57
CA ASN A 535 6.12 -5.51 -6.70
C ASN A 535 5.81 -4.81 -8.02
N ASN A 536 4.72 -4.05 -8.14
CA ASN A 536 4.24 -3.46 -9.40
C ASN A 536 5.02 -2.21 -9.83
N MET A 537 6.27 -2.40 -10.25
CA MET A 537 7.15 -1.31 -10.68
C MET A 537 8.07 -1.75 -11.82
N TYR A 538 8.95 -0.85 -12.25
CA TYR A 538 9.93 -1.12 -13.29
C TYR A 538 11.28 -1.50 -12.68
N PHE A 539 11.92 -2.51 -13.25
CA PHE A 539 13.22 -3.01 -12.84
C PHE A 539 14.19 -2.93 -14.00
N LYS A 540 15.40 -2.45 -13.75
CA LYS A 540 16.50 -2.44 -14.70
C LYS A 540 17.55 -3.42 -14.22
N VAL A 541 17.70 -4.52 -14.95
CA VAL A 541 18.78 -5.49 -14.75
C VAL A 541 19.93 -5.10 -15.67
N LYS A 542 21.13 -4.90 -15.10
CA LYS A 542 22.33 -4.55 -15.87
C LYS A 542 23.59 -4.92 -15.10
N LYS A 543 24.51 -5.65 -15.74
CA LYS A 543 25.83 -6.00 -15.17
C LYS A 543 25.72 -6.69 -13.80
N GLY A 544 24.77 -7.62 -13.69
CA GLY A 544 24.52 -8.38 -12.46
C GLY A 544 23.96 -7.58 -11.29
N ARG A 545 23.40 -6.39 -11.55
CA ARG A 545 22.73 -5.56 -10.56
C ARG A 545 21.31 -5.24 -11.01
N VAL A 546 20.45 -5.00 -10.04
CA VAL A 546 19.09 -4.49 -10.26
C VAL A 546 18.98 -3.09 -9.66
N THR A 547 18.30 -2.21 -10.38
CA THR A 547 17.78 -0.92 -9.86
C THR A 547 16.31 -0.84 -10.21
N HIS A 548 15.49 -0.21 -9.38
CA HIS A 548 14.06 -0.12 -9.60
C HIS A 548 13.58 1.33 -9.71
N THR A 549 12.42 1.53 -10.34
CA THR A 549 11.79 2.86 -10.47
C THR A 549 10.30 2.74 -10.72
N ASN A 550 9.53 3.73 -10.27
CA ASN A 550 8.12 3.87 -10.60
C ASN A 550 7.89 4.54 -11.97
N ARG A 551 8.95 5.03 -12.63
CA ARG A 551 8.86 5.62 -13.96
C ARG A 551 8.94 4.56 -15.04
N PRO A 552 8.15 4.68 -16.13
CA PRO A 552 8.33 3.82 -17.28
C PRO A 552 9.77 3.82 -17.77
N LEU A 553 10.39 2.63 -17.78
CA LEU A 553 11.65 2.41 -18.46
C LEU A 553 11.40 2.22 -19.96
N PRO A 554 12.36 2.56 -20.84
CA PRO A 554 12.18 2.36 -22.27
C PRO A 554 12.10 0.86 -22.60
N CYS A 555 11.11 0.49 -23.42
CA CYS A 555 10.88 -0.86 -23.94
C CYS A 555 10.96 -1.97 -22.87
N PRO A 556 10.15 -1.92 -21.79
CA PRO A 556 10.23 -2.91 -20.74
C PRO A 556 9.51 -4.21 -21.15
N THR A 557 10.08 -5.36 -20.79
CA THR A 557 9.36 -6.64 -20.82
C THR A 557 8.38 -6.68 -19.65
N ALA A 558 7.09 -6.74 -19.94
CA ALA A 558 6.05 -6.85 -18.92
C ALA A 558 5.97 -8.30 -18.43
N LEU A 559 5.92 -8.49 -17.11
CA LEU A 559 5.79 -9.78 -16.44
C LEU A 559 4.76 -9.66 -15.31
N THR A 560 3.88 -10.65 -15.20
CA THR A 560 3.16 -10.95 -13.96
C THR A 560 4.09 -11.56 -12.92
N ILE A 561 3.63 -11.73 -11.69
CA ILE A 561 4.44 -12.32 -10.62
C ILE A 561 4.79 -13.80 -10.89
N ASN A 562 3.90 -14.54 -11.55
CA ASN A 562 4.12 -15.93 -11.95
C ASN A 562 5.16 -16.01 -13.07
N GLU A 563 5.05 -15.16 -14.09
CA GLU A 563 6.03 -15.11 -15.20
C GLU A 563 7.42 -14.67 -14.70
N LEU A 564 7.48 -13.82 -13.67
CA LEU A 564 8.75 -13.52 -12.99
C LEU A 564 9.30 -14.77 -12.28
N ALA A 565 8.45 -15.55 -11.60
CA ALA A 565 8.90 -16.80 -10.99
C ALA A 565 9.40 -17.79 -12.06
N ASP A 566 8.74 -17.88 -13.21
CA ASP A 566 9.17 -18.70 -14.36
C ASP A 566 10.51 -18.26 -14.93
N LEU A 567 10.71 -16.95 -15.13
CA LEU A 567 11.97 -16.40 -15.60
C LEU A 567 13.15 -16.77 -14.70
N ILE A 568 12.91 -16.81 -13.38
CA ILE A 568 13.98 -17.00 -12.38
C ILE A 568 14.22 -18.47 -12.08
N LEU A 569 13.18 -19.29 -12.08
CA LEU A 569 13.21 -20.65 -11.53
C LEU A 569 12.94 -21.75 -12.55
N GLY A 570 12.42 -21.43 -13.74
CA GLY A 570 11.96 -22.42 -14.72
C GLY A 570 13.03 -23.42 -15.14
N ASP A 571 14.29 -22.98 -15.27
CA ASP A 571 15.41 -23.82 -15.70
C ASP A 571 16.30 -24.30 -14.54
N GLU A 572 15.87 -24.09 -13.28
CA GLU A 572 16.72 -24.30 -12.12
C GLU A 572 16.62 -25.70 -11.51
N GLY A 573 15.60 -26.46 -11.89
CA GLY A 573 15.34 -27.79 -11.35
C GLY A 573 15.13 -27.77 -9.84
N LEU A 574 14.34 -26.82 -9.33
CA LEU A 574 14.07 -26.68 -7.91
C LEU A 574 13.36 -27.92 -7.35
N GLU A 575 13.96 -28.51 -6.32
CA GLU A 575 13.43 -29.68 -5.63
C GLU A 575 13.02 -29.38 -4.18
N MET A 576 12.05 -30.15 -3.68
CA MET A 576 11.70 -30.21 -2.26
C MET A 576 11.54 -31.68 -1.84
N ASN A 577 11.98 -32.03 -0.63
CA ASN A 577 11.74 -33.37 -0.09
C ASN A 577 10.45 -33.38 0.74
N LEU A 578 9.58 -34.35 0.47
CA LEU A 578 8.27 -34.50 1.10
C LEU A 578 8.38 -35.00 2.55
N MET A 579 7.49 -34.50 3.42
CA MET A 579 6.98 -35.30 4.55
C MET A 579 5.99 -36.34 4.00
N LEU A 580 5.63 -37.37 4.77
CA LEU A 580 4.91 -38.53 4.22
C LEU A 580 3.50 -38.21 3.69
N ASN A 581 2.86 -37.19 4.28
CA ASN A 581 1.47 -36.80 4.02
C ASN A 581 1.17 -36.54 2.53
#